data_AF-A0A6A4B973-F1
#
_entry.id   AF-A0A6A4B973-F1
#
_cell.length_a   1.000
_cell.length_b   1.000
_cell.length_c   1.000
_cell.angle_alpha   90.00
_cell.angle_beta   90.00
_cell.angle_gamma   90.00
#
_symmetry.space_group_name_H-M   'P 1'
#
loop_
_entity.id
_entity.type
_entity.pdbx_description
1 polymer ?
#
loop_
_entity_poly.entity_id
_entity_poly.type
_entity_poly.pdbx_seq_one_letter_code
_entity_poly.pdbx_strand_id
1 'polypeptide(L)' 'MSTEDIFSTLTNLATNPAVLTNTAGLVASLATGNTPGIATNAAGLTAAVTPVLVSAFTPAPASEAALAAARAS' A
#
# COMPACT_ATOMS: atom_id res chain seq x y z
N MET A 1 3.13 7.44 -13.77
CA MET A 1 2.54 7.78 -12.47
C MET A 1 2.72 9.26 -12.26
N SER A 2 1.62 9.98 -12.10
CA SER A 2 1.63 11.43 -11.88
C SER A 2 1.85 11.75 -10.39
N THR A 3 2.24 12.99 -10.10
CA THR A 3 2.34 13.49 -8.73
C THR A 3 1.00 13.37 -7.99
N GLU A 4 -0.12 13.57 -8.69
CA GLU A 4 -1.49 13.39 -8.18
C GLU A 4 -1.73 11.95 -7.69
N ASP A 5 -1.28 10.95 -8.45
CA ASP A 5 -1.43 9.53 -8.10
C ASP A 5 -0.65 9.18 -6.83
N ILE A 6 0.53 9.77 -6.65
CA ILE A 6 1.36 9.61 -5.45
C ILE A 6 0.65 10.22 -4.24
N PHE A 7 0.15 11.47 -4.34
CA PHE A 7 -0.56 12.12 -3.24
C PHE A 7 -1.87 11.39 -2.87
N SER A 8 -2.60 10.89 -3.86
CA SER A 8 -3.80 10.07 -3.64
C SER A 8 -3.45 8.77 -2.92
N THR A 9 -2.38 8.08 -3.35
CA THR A 9 -1.88 6.86 -2.71
C THR A 9 -1.47 7.12 -1.25
N LEU A 10 -0.71 8.19 -0.99
CA LEU A 10 -0.28 8.57 0.35
C LEU A 10 -1.46 8.96 1.24
N THR A 11 -2.46 9.66 0.70
CA THR A 11 -3.68 10.04 1.42
C THR A 11 -4.49 8.80 1.80
N ASN A 12 -4.61 7.83 0.90
CA ASN A 12 -5.27 6.56 1.17
C ASN A 12 -4.53 5.76 2.27
N LEU A 13 -3.20 5.76 2.26
CA LEU A 13 -2.42 5.13 3.33
C LEU A 13 -2.59 5.84 4.68
N ALA A 14 -2.53 7.17 4.69
CA ALA A 14 -2.62 7.99 5.90
C ALA A 14 -4.01 7.94 6.55
N THR A 15 -5.06 7.71 5.76
CA THR A 15 -6.45 7.59 6.25
C THR A 15 -6.88 6.14 6.47
N ASN A 16 -6.04 5.15 6.10
CA ASN A 16 -6.35 3.75 6.30
C ASN A 16 -6.34 3.38 7.80
N PRO A 17 -7.48 2.97 8.39
CA PRO A 17 -7.57 2.67 9.81
C PRO A 17 -6.68 1.49 10.22
N ALA A 18 -6.42 0.53 9.33
CA ALA A 18 -5.51 -0.57 9.60
C ALA A 18 -4.06 -0.10 9.70
N VAL A 19 -3.62 0.83 8.85
CA VAL A 19 -2.28 1.45 8.94
C VAL A 19 -2.15 2.19 10.27
N LEU A 20 -3.11 3.07 10.57
CA LEU A 20 -3.11 3.85 11.82
C LEU A 20 -3.10 2.96 13.07
N THR A 21 -3.92 1.91 13.11
CA THR A 21 -4.02 0.99 14.25
C THR A 21 -2.73 0.21 14.47
N ASN A 22 -2.16 -0.35 13.40
CA ASN A 22 -0.91 -1.11 13.50
C ASN A 22 0.26 -0.19 13.87
N THR A 23 0.32 1.04 13.36
CA THR A 23 1.34 2.02 13.77
C THR A 23 1.22 2.37 15.25
N ALA A 24 -0.01 2.64 15.74
CA ALA A 24 -0.23 2.92 17.16
C ALA A 24 0.15 1.73 18.05
N GLY A 25 -0.22 0.52 17.63
CA GLY A 25 0.15 -0.73 18.31
C GLY A 25 1.66 -0.97 18.32
N LEU A 26 2.36 -0.64 17.23
CA LEU A 26 3.83 -0.69 17.15
C LEU A 26 4.47 0.24 18.18
N VAL A 27 4.03 1.50 18.25
CA VAL A 27 4.56 2.49 19.19
C VAL A 27 4.33 2.03 20.63
N ALA A 28 3.13 1.54 20.95
CA ALA A 28 2.82 1.01 22.27
C ALA A 28 3.66 -0.23 22.62
N SER A 29 3.91 -1.12 21.66
CA SER A 29 4.73 -2.32 21.85
C SER A 29 6.21 -1.97 22.02
N LEU A 30 6.71 -0.97 21.29
CA LEU A 30 8.08 -0.46 21.45
C LEU A 30 8.28 0.18 22.82
N ALA A 31 7.31 0.99 23.28
CA ALA A 31 7.37 1.64 24.57
C ALA A 31 7.40 0.64 25.75
N THR A 32 6.83 -0.55 25.56
CA THR A 32 6.72 -1.59 26.59
C THR A 32 7.71 -2.75 26.39
N GLY A 33 8.53 -2.74 25.34
CA GLY A 33 9.45 -3.83 25.01
C GLY A 33 8.74 -5.14 24.61
N ASN A 34 7.49 -5.07 24.16
CA ASN A 34 6.70 -6.22 23.74
C ASN A 34 7.10 -6.68 22.33
N THR A 35 8.16 -7.48 22.23
CA THR A 35 8.68 -8.02 20.95
C THR A 35 7.62 -8.77 20.12
N PRO A 36 6.77 -9.63 20.70
CA PRO A 36 5.66 -10.24 19.97
C PRO A 36 4.70 -9.20 19.36
N GLY A 37 4.33 -8.19 20.15
CA GLY A 37 3.49 -7.08 19.69
C GLY A 37 4.14 -6.28 18.56
N ILE A 38 5.45 -6.06 18.61
CA ILE A 38 6.20 -5.39 17.54
C ILE A 38 6.08 -6.20 16.24
N ALA A 39 6.32 -7.51 16.29
CA ALA A 39 6.26 -8.38 15.12
C ALA A 39 4.85 -8.43 14.52
N THR A 40 3.82 -8.58 15.35
CA THR A 40 2.41 -8.61 14.88
C THR A 40 2.01 -7.30 14.23
N ASN A 41 2.30 -6.16 14.85
CA ASN A 41 1.92 -4.86 14.32
C ASN A 41 2.71 -4.51 13.04
N ALA A 42 4.00 -4.88 12.94
CA ALA A 42 4.78 -4.70 11.72
C ALA A 42 4.27 -5.58 10.55
N ALA A 43 3.92 -6.83 10.84
CA ALA A 43 3.31 -7.72 9.85
C ALA A 43 1.93 -7.18 9.40
N GLY A 44 1.11 -6.71 10.34
CA GLY A 44 -0.18 -6.10 10.05
C GLY A 44 -0.07 -4.82 9.20
N LEU A 45 0.93 -3.97 9.48
CA LEU A 45 1.27 -2.82 8.64
C LEU A 45 1.63 -3.24 7.22
N THR A 46 2.50 -4.24 7.09
CA THR A 46 2.92 -4.77 5.78
C THR A 46 1.72 -5.29 4.99
N ALA A 47 0.83 -6.05 5.64
CA ALA A 47 -0.41 -6.52 5.03
C ALA A 47 -1.37 -5.39 4.65
N ALA A 48 -1.43 -4.31 5.43
CA ALA A 48 -2.29 -3.17 5.17
C ALA A 48 -1.80 -2.28 4.01
N VAL A 49 -0.48 -2.14 3.82
CA VAL A 49 0.08 -1.29 2.76
C VAL A 49 0.26 -2.02 1.44
N THR A 50 0.46 -3.34 1.45
CA THR A 50 0.70 -4.14 0.24
C THR A 50 -0.37 -3.95 -0.85
N PRO A 51 -1.68 -4.00 -0.57
CA PRO A 51 -2.71 -3.83 -1.59
C PRO A 51 -2.64 -2.47 -2.26
N VAL A 52 -2.40 -1.41 -1.47
CA VAL A 52 -2.33 -0.04 -1.94
C VAL A 52 -1.10 0.16 -2.84
N LEU A 53 0.06 -0.41 -2.44
CA LEU A 53 1.28 -0.36 -3.24
C LEU A 53 1.13 -1.19 -4.53
N VAL A 54 0.53 -2.38 -4.46
CA VAL A 54 0.25 -3.19 -5.65
C VAL A 54 -0.62 -2.40 -6.63
N SER A 55 -1.73 -1.81 -6.17
CA SER A 55 -2.59 -0.98 -7.04
C SER A 55 -1.89 0.27 -7.59
N ALA A 56 -0.99 0.88 -6.82
CA ALA A 56 -0.25 2.06 -7.26
C ALA A 56 0.82 1.73 -8.32
N PHE A 57 1.37 0.52 -8.30
CA PHE A 57 2.46 0.09 -9.20
C PHE A 57 2.03 -0.94 -10.25
N THR A 58 0.77 -1.38 -10.25
CA THR A 58 0.23 -2.19 -11.35
C THR A 58 0.28 -1.38 -12.66
N PRO A 59 0.93 -1.88 -13.72
CA PRO A 59 0.89 -1.24 -15.02
C PRO A 59 -0.56 -1.06 -15.46
N ALA A 60 -0.88 0.13 -15.98
CA ALA A 60 -2.19 0.37 -16.57
C ALA A 60 -2.46 -0.71 -17.63
N PRO A 61 -3.67 -1.31 -17.67
CA PRO A 61 -3.99 -2.28 -18.70
C PRO A 61 -3.80 -1.61 -20.08
N ALA A 62 -3.12 -2.32 -20.99
CA ALA A 62 -2.99 -1.85 -22.37
C ALA A 62 -4.39 -1.62 -22.91
N SER A 63 -4.69 -0.38 -23.31
CA SER A 63 -5.97 -0.02 -23.93
C SER A 63 -6.23 -0.91 -25.14
N GLU A 64 -7.49 -1.30 -25.39
CA GLU A 64 -7.85 -2.18 -26.51
C GLU A 64 -7.28 -1.71 -27.87
N ALA A 65 -7.12 -0.40 -28.04
CA ALA A 65 -6.47 0.20 -29.21
C ALA A 65 -4.98 -0.22 -29.35
N ALA A 66 -4.24 -0.32 -28.26
CA ALA A 66 -2.84 -0.76 -28.26
C ALA A 66 -2.73 -2.27 -28.54
N LEU A 67 -3.68 -3.07 -28.05
CA LEU A 67 -3.73 -4.51 -28.30
C LEU A 67 -4.15 -4.83 -29.74
N ALA A 68 -5.04 -4.02 -30.34
CA ALA A 68 -5.43 -4.12 -31.74
C ALA A 68 -4.28 -3.73 -32.68
N ALA A 69 -3.53 -2.66 -32.38
CA ALA A 69 -2.37 -2.25 -33.16
C ALA A 69 -1.24 -3.30 -33.16
N ALA A 70 -1.00 -3.97 -32.03
CA ALA A 70 0.01 -5.03 -31.92
C ALA A 70 -0.36 -6.33 -32.66
N ARG A 71 -1.64 -6.57 -32.95
CA ARG A 71 -2.09 -7.72 -33.77
C ARG A 71 -2.06 -7.45 -35.27
N ALA A 72 -1.89 -6.19 -35.67
CA ALA A 72 -1.85 -5.76 -37.06
C ALA A 72 -0.42 -5.66 -37.64
N SER A 73 0.61 -5.90 -36.82
CA SER A 73 2.03 -5.99 -37.21
C SER A 73 2.48 -7.45 -37.29
#